data_AF-A0AAE4ETZ2-F1
#
_entry.id   AF-A0AAE4ETZ2-F1
#
_cell.length_a   1.000
_cell.length_b   1.000
_cell.length_c   1.000
_cell.angle_alpha   90.00
_cell.angle_beta   90.00
_cell.angle_gamma   90.00
#
_symmetry.space_group_name_H-M   'P 1'
#
loop_
_entity.id
_entity.type
_entity.pdbx_description
1 polymer ?
#
loop_
_entity_poly.entity_id
_entity_poly.type
_entity_poly.pdbx_seq_one_letter_code
_entity_poly.pdbx_strand_id
1 'polypeptide(L)' 'MWDSDIQTTDPPLGKCPVCDVTIPAANLVVAYDTDGDWPRMIAECPDCTDAVNPV' A
#
# COMPACT_ATOMS: atom_id res chain seq x y z
N MET A 1 -22.35 23.00 -11.98
CA MET A 1 -20.88 23.05 -11.99
C MET A 1 -20.41 22.48 -10.67
N TRP A 2 -20.29 21.15 -10.58
CA TRP A 2 -19.71 20.50 -9.42
C TRP A 2 -18.52 19.68 -9.92
N ASP A 3 -17.46 20.40 -10.26
CA ASP A 3 -16.11 19.84 -10.30
C ASP A 3 -15.71 19.62 -8.84
N SER A 4 -16.10 18.47 -8.31
CA SER A 4 -15.45 17.93 -7.12
C SER A 4 -14.43 16.94 -7.63
N ASP A 5 -13.29 17.46 -8.09
CA ASP A 5 -12.03 16.75 -8.15
C ASP A 5 -11.65 16.36 -6.71
N ILE A 6 -12.38 15.43 -6.13
CA ILE A 6 -11.91 14.67 -5.00
C ILE A 6 -10.80 13.82 -5.62
N GLN A 7 -9.58 14.34 -5.60
CA GLN A 7 -8.40 13.50 -5.72
C GLN A 7 -8.46 12.55 -4.54
N THR A 8 -9.14 11.42 -4.72
CA THR A 8 -9.05 10.27 -3.84
C THR A 8 -7.65 9.73 -4.02
N THR A 9 -6.65 10.41 -3.45
CA THR A 9 -5.33 9.82 -3.30
C THR A 9 -5.54 8.74 -2.25
N ASP A 10 -5.62 7.50 -2.71
CA ASP A 10 -5.73 6.37 -1.81
C ASP A 10 -4.63 6.48 -0.73
N PRO A 11 -4.99 6.34 0.55
CA PRO A 11 -4.02 6.50 1.63
C PRO A 11 -2.88 5.49 1.43
N PRO A 12 -1.63 5.86 1.81
CA PRO A 12 -0.50 4.97 1.67
C PRO A 12 -0.74 3.67 2.46
N LEU A 13 -0.24 2.55 1.92
CA LEU A 13 -0.42 1.22 2.52
C LEU A 13 0.37 1.08 3.83
N GLY A 14 1.41 1.89 4.01
CA GLY A 14 2.31 1.83 5.15
C GLY A 14 3.74 2.12 4.70
N LYS A 15 4.70 1.61 5.46
CA LYS A 15 6.12 1.77 5.16
C LYS A 15 6.79 0.45 4.81
N CYS A 16 7.83 0.54 3.96
CA CYS A 16 8.71 -0.58 3.69
C CYS A 16 9.49 -0.94 4.97
N PRO A 17 9.43 -2.20 5.44
CA PRO A 17 10.17 -2.62 6.64
C PRO A 17 11.70 -2.67 6.44
N VAL A 18 12.18 -2.56 5.20
CA VAL A 18 13.60 -2.64 4.85
C VAL A 18 14.25 -1.27 4.77
N CYS A 19 13.63 -0.33 4.06
CA CYS A 19 14.20 1.01 3.79
C CYS A 19 13.40 2.17 4.39
N ASP A 20 12.29 1.89 5.10
CA ASP A 20 11.39 2.87 5.71
C ASP A 20 10.69 3.85 4.74
N VAL A 21 10.79 3.61 3.41
CA VAL A 21 10.09 4.41 2.41
C VAL A 21 8.57 4.20 2.51
N THR A 22 7.80 5.26 2.26
CA THR A 22 6.34 5.18 2.21
C THR A 22 5.91 4.44 0.94
N ILE A 23 5.04 3.44 1.09
CA ILE A 23 4.53 2.66 -0.02
C ILE A 23 3.14 3.20 -0.42
N PRO A 24 2.99 3.73 -1.65
CA PRO A 24 1.69 4.23 -2.12
C PRO A 24 0.72 3.07 -2.38
N ALA A 25 -0.58 3.33 -2.27
CA ALA A 25 -1.64 2.35 -2.58
C ALA A 25 -1.57 1.79 -4.01
N ALA A 26 -1.07 2.58 -4.96
CA ALA A 26 -0.85 2.15 -6.34
C ALA A 26 0.14 0.97 -6.47
N ASN A 27 0.98 0.75 -5.46
CA ASN A 27 1.96 -0.34 -5.43
C ASN A 27 1.43 -1.61 -4.76
N LEU A 28 0.14 -1.66 -4.40
CA LEU A 28 -0.47 -2.88 -3.88
C LEU A 28 -0.43 -3.97 -4.96
N VAL A 29 0.19 -5.10 -4.65
CA VAL A 29 0.23 -6.26 -5.53
C VAL A 29 -0.92 -7.21 -5.23
N VAL A 30 -1.11 -7.52 -3.94
CA VAL A 30 -2.21 -8.37 -3.48
C VAL A 30 -2.58 -8.03 -2.05
N ALA A 31 -3.88 -7.95 -1.78
CA ALA A 31 -4.44 -7.98 -0.44
C ALA A 31 -5.21 -9.29 -0.28
N TYR A 32 -5.02 -9.96 0.85
CA TYR A 32 -5.72 -11.19 1.16
C TYR A 32 -6.13 -11.21 2.62
N ASP A 33 -7.35 -11.69 2.85
CA ASP A 33 -7.84 -11.95 4.19
C ASP A 33 -7.25 -13.27 4.69
N THR A 34 -6.71 -13.24 5.89
CA THR A 34 -6.29 -14.41 6.64
C THR A 34 -7.33 -14.69 7.71
N ASP A 35 -7.88 -15.90 7.71
CA ASP A 35 -8.99 -16.28 8.59
C ASP A 35 -8.59 -16.09 10.07
N GLY A 36 -9.14 -15.06 10.71
CA GLY A 36 -8.85 -14.70 12.11
C GLY A 36 -7.76 -13.64 12.35
N ASP A 37 -7.11 -13.12 11.32
CA ASP A 37 -6.05 -12.11 11.40
C ASP A 37 -6.40 -10.83 10.63
N TRP A 38 -5.66 -9.74 10.85
CA TRP A 38 -5.80 -8.54 10.03
C TRP A 38 -5.40 -8.83 8.56
N PRO A 39 -6.12 -8.25 7.57
CA PRO A 39 -5.81 -8.44 6.16
C PRO A 39 -4.33 -8.20 5.90
N ARG A 40 -3.68 -9.22 5.35
CA ARG A 40 -2.28 -9.14 4.96
C ARG A 40 -2.23 -8.61 3.55
N MET A 41 -1.27 -7.72 3.32
CA MET A 41 -1.04 -7.15 2.00
C MET A 41 0.43 -7.30 1.62
N ILE A 42 0.64 -7.52 0.33
CA ILE A 42 1.95 -7.48 -0.30
C ILE A 42 1.93 -6.31 -1.26
N ALA A 43 2.94 -5.46 -1.14
CA ALA A 43 3.12 -4.30 -1.98
C ALA A 43 4.56 -4.24 -2.48
N GLU A 44 4.75 -3.66 -3.66
CA GLU A 44 6.08 -3.46 -4.22
C GLU A 44 6.70 -2.17 -3.66
N CYS A 45 7.87 -2.29 -3.06
CA CYS A 45 8.61 -1.13 -2.59
C CYS A 45 9.16 -0.34 -3.80
N PRO A 46 8.92 0.98 -3.92
CA PRO A 46 9.42 1.77 -5.05
C PRO A 46 10.96 1.91 -5.07
N ASP A 47 11.61 1.83 -3.90
CA ASP A 47 13.06 1.98 -3.78
C ASP A 47 13.79 0.63 -3.85
N CYS A 48 13.22 -0.41 -3.22
CA CYS A 48 13.82 -1.74 -3.22
C CYS A 48 13.46 -2.55 -4.47
N THR A 49 12.37 -2.19 -5.16
CA THR A 49 11.75 -2.99 -6.24
C THR A 49 11.50 -4.44 -5.82
N ASP A 50 11.15 -4.63 -4.54
CA ASP A 50 10.96 -5.94 -3.92
C ASP A 50 9.57 -6.03 -3.28
N ALA A 51 9.05 -7.25 -3.21
CA ALA A 51 7.74 -7.54 -2.64
C ALA A 51 7.84 -7.55 -1.11
N VAL A 52 7.22 -6.57 -0.46
CA VAL A 52 7.29 -6.38 0.99
C VAL A 52 5.90 -6.35 1.62
N ASN A 53 5.83 -6.62 2.92
CA ASN A 53 4.62 -6.40 3.72
C ASN A 53 4.75 -5.04 4.41
N PRO A 54 3.98 -4.01 4.00
CA PRO A 54 4.01 -2.71 4.63
C PRO A 54 3.61 -2.79 6.11
N VAL A 55 4.30 -2.02 6.96
CA VAL A 55 4.02 -1.90 8.40
C VAL A 55 3.55 -0.50 8.79
#